data_AF-A0A2V9UGT9-F1
#
_entry.id   AF-A0A2V9UGT9-F1
#
_cell.length_a   1.000
_cell.length_b   1.000
_cell.length_c   1.000
_cell.angle_alpha   90.00
_cell.angle_beta   90.00
_cell.angle_gamma   90.00
#
_symmetry.space_group_name_H-M   'P 1'
#
loop_
_entity.id
_entity.type
_entity.pdbx_description
1 polymer ?
#
loop_
_entity_poly.entity_id
_entity_poly.type
_entity_poly.pdbx_seq_one_letter_code
_entity_poly.pdbx_strand_id
1 'polypeptide(L)'
;MATRKVAQASRRQSGGRRGLREQVHRVGGKKRIDKKKAELRYLPWSAVELEDLNPLLQRQLVVGQNIMLARVLLKKGCVVPLHSHHNEQITYIL
;
A
#
# COMPACT_ATOMS: atom_id res chain seq x y z
N MET A 1 42.46 34.51 11.23
CA MET A 1 43.12 35.36 10.20
C MET A 1 44.07 34.44 9.43
N ALA A 2 44.14 34.36 8.12
CA ALA A 2 43.90 35.38 7.11
C ALA A 2 43.34 34.77 5.82
N THR A 3 42.62 35.63 5.13
CA THR A 3 42.08 35.53 3.78
C THR A 3 43.16 35.33 2.71
N ARG A 4 42.80 34.74 1.56
CA ARG A 4 42.91 35.41 0.26
C ARG A 4 42.17 34.64 -0.85
N LYS A 5 41.34 35.41 -1.55
CA LYS A 5 40.63 35.11 -2.79
C LYS A 5 41.53 35.53 -3.99
N VAL A 6 40.93 35.54 -5.18
CA VAL A 6 41.38 36.06 -6.52
C VAL A 6 42.18 35.01 -7.33
N ALA A 7 41.96 34.72 -8.63
CA ALA A 7 41.30 35.37 -9.77
C ALA A 7 40.78 34.28 -10.75
N GLN A 8 39.59 34.31 -11.37
CA GLN A 8 39.18 34.98 -12.62
C GLN A 8 40.04 34.78 -13.89
N ALA A 9 39.47 34.07 -14.89
CA ALA A 9 39.46 34.35 -16.35
C ALA A 9 38.62 33.25 -17.04
N SER A 10 37.44 33.48 -17.64
CA SER A 10 37.12 34.18 -18.90
C SER A 10 37.82 33.61 -20.15
N ARG A 11 37.13 32.75 -20.93
CA ARG A 11 36.90 32.97 -22.37
C ARG A 11 35.83 32.05 -22.97
N ARG A 12 35.15 32.60 -23.98
CA ARG A 12 33.94 32.15 -24.69
C ARG A 12 34.25 31.17 -25.83
N GLN A 13 33.28 30.33 -26.19
CA GLN A 13 32.87 29.96 -27.57
C GLN A 13 31.55 29.16 -27.46
N SER A 14 30.36 29.72 -27.73
CA SER A 14 29.69 29.83 -29.05
C SER A 14 29.61 28.53 -29.85
N GLY A 15 28.49 27.80 -29.71
CA GLY A 15 28.10 26.69 -30.59
C GLY A 15 26.57 26.62 -30.65
N GLY A 16 26.00 26.87 -31.83
CA GLY A 16 24.59 27.18 -32.02
C GLY A 16 23.66 26.00 -32.29
N ARG A 17 22.37 26.29 -32.08
CA ARG A 17 21.17 25.86 -32.82
C ARG A 17 20.87 24.35 -32.91
N ARG A 18 19.81 23.94 -32.21
CA ARG A 18 18.45 23.82 -32.78
C ARG A 18 17.47 23.43 -31.68
N GLY A 19 16.50 24.31 -31.40
CA GLY A 19 15.36 23.97 -30.56
C GLY A 19 14.55 22.86 -31.22
N LEU A 20 14.46 21.71 -30.58
CA LEU A 20 13.46 20.71 -30.92
C LEU A 20 12.13 21.31 -30.49
N ARG A 21 11.38 21.86 -31.45
CA ARG A 21 9.98 22.23 -31.22
C ARG A 21 9.24 20.94 -30.93
N GLU A 22 8.89 20.70 -29.67
CA GLU A 22 7.86 19.73 -29.34
C GLU A 22 6.56 20.19 -30.01
N GLN A 23 6.18 19.48 -31.07
CA GLN A 23 4.85 19.61 -31.65
C GLN A 23 3.86 19.05 -30.63
N VAL A 24 3.22 19.97 -29.90
CA VAL A 24 2.10 19.66 -29.01
C VAL A 24 0.88 19.35 -29.89
N HIS A 25 0.73 18.08 -30.28
CA HIS A 25 -0.56 17.58 -30.75
C HIS A 25 -1.45 17.38 -29.51
N ARG A 26 -2.34 18.36 -29.25
CA ARG A 26 -3.45 18.18 -28.29
C ARG A 26 -4.44 17.19 -28.88
N VAL A 27 -4.24 15.90 -28.58
CA VAL A 27 -5.31 14.92 -28.68
C VAL A 27 -5.98 14.86 -27.31
N GLY A 28 -7.26 15.22 -27.26
CA GLY A 28 -8.10 15.14 -26.07
C GLY A 28 -8.25 13.69 -25.62
N GLY A 29 -7.25 13.16 -24.93
CA GLY A 29 -7.29 11.88 -24.27
C GLY A 29 -7.68 12.08 -22.81
N LYS A 30 -8.82 11.52 -22.38
CA LYS A 30 -9.06 11.30 -20.94
C LYS A 30 -7.83 10.61 -20.37
N LYS A 31 -7.11 11.25 -19.45
CA LYS A 31 -6.02 10.61 -18.70
C LYS A 31 -6.62 9.39 -18.00
N ARG A 32 -6.31 8.19 -18.49
CA ARG A 32 -6.54 6.97 -17.73
C ARG A 32 -5.65 7.05 -16.49
N ILE A 33 -6.26 7.05 -15.31
CA ILE A 33 -5.53 6.90 -14.06
C ILE A 33 -5.12 5.43 -14.02
N ASP A 34 -3.84 5.15 -14.25
CA ASP A 34 -3.29 3.82 -14.03
C ASP A 34 -3.40 3.50 -12.55
N LYS A 35 -4.33 2.60 -12.22
CA LYS A 35 -4.57 2.16 -10.85
C LYS A 35 -3.31 1.43 -10.38
N LYS A 36 -2.63 1.97 -9.36
CA LYS A 36 -1.41 1.36 -8.81
C LYS A 36 -1.70 -0.10 -8.45
N LYS A 37 -0.90 -1.02 -8.98
CA LYS A 37 -1.04 -2.46 -8.71
C LYS A 37 -0.83 -2.71 -7.22
N ALA A 38 -1.68 -3.53 -6.60
CA ALA A 38 -1.51 -3.89 -5.20
C ALA A 38 -0.19 -4.64 -5.01
N GLU A 39 0.58 -4.23 -4.00
CA GLU A 39 1.82 -4.88 -3.61
C GLU A 39 1.50 -6.12 -2.77
N LEU A 40 2.11 -7.26 -3.11
CA LEU A 40 1.98 -8.48 -2.32
C LEU A 40 2.72 -8.30 -0.99
N ARG A 41 2.05 -8.63 0.12
CA ARG A 41 2.62 -8.54 1.47
C ARG A 41 2.52 -9.88 2.16
N TYR A 42 3.63 -10.35 2.70
CA TYR A 42 3.64 -11.48 3.62
C TYR A 42 3.31 -10.98 5.04
N LEU A 43 2.37 -11.63 5.72
CA LEU A 43 2.00 -11.34 7.09
C LEU A 43 1.92 -12.66 7.87
N PRO A 44 2.88 -12.97 8.74
CA PRO A 44 2.82 -14.18 9.57
C PRO A 44 1.74 -14.02 10.65
N TRP A 45 1.13 -15.12 11.08
CA TRP A 45 0.14 -15.09 12.15
C TRP A 45 0.67 -14.49 13.44
N SER A 46 1.94 -14.71 13.79
CA SER A 46 2.54 -14.11 14.99
C SER A 46 2.59 -12.58 14.98
N ALA A 47 2.42 -11.94 13.82
CA ALA A 47 2.36 -10.49 13.67
C ALA A 47 0.93 -9.94 13.62
N VAL A 48 -0.09 -10.80 13.55
CA VAL A 48 -1.50 -10.40 13.62
C VAL A 48 -1.92 -10.40 15.09
N GLU A 49 -2.51 -9.31 15.54
CA GLU A 49 -3.01 -9.19 16.91
C GLU A 49 -3.94 -10.36 17.26
N LEU A 50 -3.69 -10.99 18.41
CA LEU A 50 -4.59 -11.95 19.02
C LEU A 50 -5.54 -11.18 19.94
N GLU A 51 -6.65 -10.73 19.36
CA GLU A 51 -7.67 -9.94 20.06
C GLU A 51 -8.49 -10.84 20.99
N ASP A 52 -8.57 -10.46 22.26
CA ASP A 52 -9.47 -11.04 23.25
C ASP A 52 -10.88 -10.43 23.09
N LEU A 53 -11.82 -11.19 22.54
CA LEU A 53 -13.22 -10.74 22.44
C LEU A 53 -14.01 -11.01 23.71
N ASN A 54 -13.73 -12.16 24.34
CA ASN A 54 -14.21 -12.52 25.66
C ASN A 54 -13.28 -13.61 26.24
N PRO A 55 -13.40 -14.00 27.52
CA PRO A 55 -12.49 -14.97 28.14
C PRO A 55 -12.37 -16.32 27.43
N LEU A 56 -13.36 -16.71 26.62
CA LEU A 56 -13.45 -17.99 25.91
C LEU A 56 -13.22 -17.88 24.40
N LEU A 57 -13.11 -16.66 23.86
CA LEU A 57 -13.02 -16.38 22.43
C LEU A 57 -11.90 -15.38 22.16
N GLN A 58 -10.94 -15.81 21.36
CA GLN A 58 -9.91 -14.94 20.81
C GLN A 58 -9.94 -15.02 19.28
N ARG A 59 -9.48 -13.97 18.60
CA ARG A 59 -9.34 -13.99 17.14
C ARG A 59 -8.09 -13.27 16.66
N GLN A 60 -7.60 -13.71 15.52
CA GLN A 60 -6.70 -12.93 14.67
C GLN A 60 -7.47 -12.55 13.42
N LEU A 61 -7.47 -11.27 13.05
CA LEU A 61 -8.32 -10.74 11.98
C LEU A 61 -7.49 -10.02 10.92
N VAL A 62 -7.69 -10.39 9.66
CA VAL A 62 -7.11 -9.70 8.51
C VAL A 62 -8.26 -9.24 7.61
N VAL A 63 -8.34 -7.93 7.37
CA VAL A 63 -9.39 -7.32 6.54
C VAL A 63 -8.77 -6.81 5.24
N GLY A 64 -9.25 -7.34 4.12
CA GLY A 64 -8.97 -6.85 2.78
C GLY A 64 -10.09 -5.97 2.25
N GLN A 65 -10.01 -5.58 0.97
CA GLN A 65 -11.03 -4.72 0.35
C GLN A 65 -12.42 -5.36 0.27
N ASN A 66 -12.48 -6.66 -0.08
CA ASN A 66 -13.73 -7.38 -0.32
C ASN A 66 -13.84 -8.70 0.46
N ILE A 67 -12.85 -9.02 1.29
CA ILE A 67 -12.79 -10.27 2.05
C ILE A 67 -12.20 -10.01 3.43
N MET A 68 -12.66 -10.81 4.39
CA MET A 68 -12.13 -10.85 5.74
C MET A 68 -11.72 -12.28 6.03
N LEU A 69 -10.52 -12.47 6.58
CA LEU A 69 -10.02 -13.75 7.05
C LEU A 69 -9.85 -13.68 8.56
N ALA A 70 -10.49 -14.59 9.28
CA ALA A 70 -10.36 -14.71 10.72
C ALA A 70 -9.79 -16.08 11.07
N ARG A 71 -8.78 -16.11 11.95
CA ARG A 71 -8.41 -17.31 12.69
C ARG A 71 -9.00 -17.18 14.09
N VAL A 72 -9.93 -18.07 14.42
CA VAL A 72 -10.68 -18.00 15.67
C VAL A 72 -10.20 -19.11 16.61
N LEU A 73 -9.96 -18.75 17.87
CA LEU A 73 -9.61 -19.69 18.94
C LEU A 73 -10.78 -19.75 19.92
N LEU A 74 -11.36 -20.94 20.05
CA LEU A 74 -12.48 -21.21 20.93
C LEU A 74 -12.01 -22.09 22.09
N LYS A 75 -12.17 -21.60 23.33
CA LYS A 75 -11.95 -22.43 24.53
C LYS A 75 -13.20 -23.28 24.80
N LYS A 76 -13.01 -24.38 25.53
CA LYS A 76 -14.12 -25.27 25.94
C LYS A 76 -15.23 -24.45 26.60
N GLY A 77 -16.47 -24.68 26.18
CA GLY A 77 -17.65 -23.98 26.69
C GLY A 77 -17.93 -22.63 26.03
N CYS A 78 -17.12 -22.19 25.06
CA CYS A 78 -17.43 -21.00 24.28
C CYS A 78 -18.71 -21.21 23.47
N VAL A 79 -19.65 -20.27 23.57
CA VAL A 79 -20.89 -20.25 22.78
C VAL A 79 -20.77 -19.13 21.77
N VAL A 80 -20.96 -19.46 20.48
CA VAL A 80 -21.05 -18.47 19.40
C VAL A 80 -22.53 -18.30 19.05
N PRO A 81 -23.13 -17.13 19.29
CA PRO A 81 -24.54 -16.91 18.98
C PRO A 81 -24.83 -17.04 17.48
N LEU A 82 -26.03 -17.50 17.16
CA LEU A 82 -26.54 -17.47 15.79
C LEU A 82 -26.62 -16.03 15.29
N HIS A 83 -26.10 -15.79 14.09
CA HIS A 83 -26.17 -14.51 13.42
C HIS A 83 -26.12 -14.72 11.90
N SER A 84 -26.48 -13.70 11.13
CA SER A 84 -26.50 -13.74 9.67
C SER A 84 -25.76 -12.55 9.06
N HIS A 85 -25.18 -12.77 7.88
CA HIS A 85 -24.52 -11.76 7.06
C HIS A 85 -25.04 -11.85 5.63
N HIS A 86 -24.96 -10.74 4.88
CA HIS A 86 -25.24 -10.75 3.45
C HIS A 86 -24.15 -11.49 2.66
N ASN A 87 -22.90 -11.41 3.12
CA ASN A 87 -21.77 -12.08 2.50
C ASN A 87 -21.68 -13.55 2.92
N GLU A 88 -21.21 -14.40 2.02
CA GLU A 88 -20.96 -15.81 2.31
C GLU A 88 -19.82 -15.96 3.34
N GLN A 89 -20.00 -16.90 4.28
CA GLN A 89 -18.99 -17.27 5.26
C GLN A 89 -18.59 -18.74 5.07
N ILE A 90 -17.30 -18.98 4.87
CA ILE A 90 -16.70 -20.32 4.79
C ILE A 90 -15.92 -20.58 6.08
N THR A 91 -16.10 -21.75 6.69
CA THR A 91 -15.43 -22.13 7.93
C THR A 91 -14.69 -23.45 7.75
N TYR A 92 -13.45 -23.51 8.24
CA TYR A 92 -12.62 -24.71 8.28
C TYR A 92 -12.11 -24.94 9.70
N ILE A 93 -12.25 -26.15 10.21
CA ILE A 93 -11.82 -26.53 11.56
C ILE A 93 -10.45 -27.19 11.47
N LEU A 94 -9.51 -26.69 12.27
CA LEU A 94 -8.10 -27.13 12.35
C LEU A 94 -7.86 -28.05 13.56
#